data_AF-A0A2D7HBD7-F1
#
_entry.id   AF-A0A2D7HBD7-F1
#
_cell.length_a   1.000
_cell.length_b   1.000
_cell.length_c   1.000
_cell.angle_alpha   90.00
_cell.angle_beta   90.00
_cell.angle_gamma   90.00
#
_symmetry.space_group_name_H-M   'P 1'
#
loop_
_entity.id
_entity.type
_entity.pdbx_description
1 polymer ?
#
loop_
_entity_poly.entity_id
_entity_poly.type
_entity_poly.pdbx_seq_one_letter_code
_entity_poly.pdbx_strand_id
1 'polypeptide(L)' 'MPKPVGSFPEADPLFVDLNAARGEIYGYALWKYGEEGWQLAKDCSHAGAVPGLPPSTPGFFSGQIRATASVPESR' A
#
# COMPACT_ATOMS: atom_id res chain seq x y z
N MET A 1 -19.55 -48.92 4.28
CA MET A 1 -19.03 -47.98 3.27
C MET A 1 -20.13 -46.97 2.95
N PRO A 2 -19.86 -45.68 2.65
CA PRO A 2 -18.59 -44.94 2.67
C PRO A 2 -18.59 -43.78 3.69
N LYS A 3 -17.39 -43.35 4.13
CA LYS A 3 -17.18 -42.11 4.89
C LYS A 3 -17.23 -40.92 3.91
N PRO A 4 -17.79 -39.76 4.28
CA PRO A 4 -17.69 -38.58 3.44
C PRO A 4 -16.22 -38.15 3.31
N VAL A 5 -15.84 -37.99 2.06
CA VAL A 5 -14.56 -37.52 1.56
C VAL A 5 -14.27 -36.11 2.08
N GLY A 6 -13.01 -35.91 2.46
CA GLY A 6 -12.34 -34.61 2.37
C GLY A 6 -12.70 -33.62 3.46
N SER A 7 -12.06 -33.76 4.63
CA SER A 7 -11.64 -32.58 5.38
C SER A 7 -10.71 -31.79 4.47
N PHE A 8 -11.28 -30.83 3.74
CA PHE A 8 -10.48 -29.71 3.24
C PHE A 8 -9.83 -29.13 4.48
N PRO A 9 -8.49 -28.99 4.56
CA PRO A 9 -7.96 -28.07 5.54
C PRO A 9 -8.64 -26.75 5.21
N GLU A 10 -9.43 -26.25 6.14
CA GLU A 10 -9.78 -24.85 6.22
C GLU A 10 -8.44 -24.17 6.02
N ALA A 11 -8.21 -23.65 4.82
CA ALA A 11 -7.10 -22.79 4.59
C ALA A 11 -7.44 -21.63 5.51
N ASP A 12 -6.90 -21.68 6.73
CA ASP A 12 -6.53 -20.50 7.50
C ASP A 12 -6.15 -19.52 6.40
N PRO A 13 -6.95 -18.45 6.17
CA PRO A 13 -6.58 -17.50 5.16
C PRO A 13 -5.16 -17.19 5.54
N LEU A 14 -4.23 -17.52 4.65
CA LEU A 14 -2.83 -17.26 4.89
C LEU A 14 -2.85 -15.76 5.13
N PHE A 15 -2.87 -15.37 6.39
CA PHE A 15 -2.36 -14.12 6.87
C PHE A 15 -0.88 -14.32 6.63
N VAL A 16 -0.52 -14.29 5.33
CA VAL A 16 0.78 -13.90 4.84
C VAL A 16 1.05 -12.70 5.71
N ASP A 17 2.03 -12.83 6.58
CA ASP A 17 2.38 -11.86 7.59
C ASP A 17 2.33 -10.47 6.93
N LEU A 18 1.19 -9.78 7.08
CA LEU A 18 0.83 -8.64 6.23
C LEU A 18 1.80 -7.47 6.52
N ASN A 19 2.51 -7.61 7.64
CA ASN A 19 3.57 -6.78 8.15
C ASN A 19 4.80 -6.71 7.21
N ALA A 20 4.98 -7.68 6.31
CA ALA A 20 6.11 -7.72 5.37
C ALA A 20 5.81 -7.04 4.01
N ALA A 21 4.57 -6.65 3.72
CA ALA A 21 4.18 -6.20 2.39
C ALA A 21 3.67 -4.75 2.37
N ARG A 22 4.60 -3.80 2.21
CA ARG A 22 4.45 -2.49 1.53
C ARG A 22 4.19 -1.21 2.36
N GLY A 23 4.88 -1.02 3.49
CA GLY A 23 5.17 0.35 3.98
C GLY A 23 4.54 0.77 5.31
N GLU A 24 3.82 -0.09 6.01
CA GLU A 24 3.17 0.28 7.28
C GLU A 24 4.14 0.73 8.38
N ILE A 25 5.41 0.29 8.36
CA ILE A 25 6.41 0.69 9.35
C ILE A 25 6.76 2.18 9.23
N TYR A 26 6.72 2.73 8.01
CA TYR A 26 7.17 4.09 7.70
C TYR A 26 6.02 5.05 7.38
N GLY A 27 4.79 4.55 7.34
CA GLY A 27 3.60 5.31 6.98
C GLY A 27 3.35 5.35 5.47
N TYR A 28 2.56 6.31 5.02
CA TYR A 28 2.20 6.44 3.61
C TYR A 28 2.08 7.90 3.18
N ALA A 29 2.14 8.13 1.87
CA ALA A 29 1.93 9.42 1.25
C ALA A 29 0.68 9.37 0.36
N LEU A 30 -0.19 10.38 0.44
CA LEU A 30 -1.33 10.54 -0.45
C LEU A 30 -0.99 11.51 -1.56
N TRP A 31 -1.17 11.05 -2.79
CA TRP A 31 -0.96 11.82 -4.01
C TRP A 31 -2.29 12.12 -4.66
N LYS A 32 -2.47 13.36 -5.13
CA LYS A 32 -3.63 13.80 -5.90
C LYS A 32 -3.20 14.09 -7.32
N TYR A 33 -3.94 13.56 -8.29
CA TYR A 33 -3.70 13.85 -9.69
C TYR A 33 -4.34 15.18 -10.07
N GLY A 34 -3.56 16.10 -10.65
CA GLY A 34 -3.99 17.41 -11.13
C GLY A 34 -3.53 17.67 -12.56
N GLU A 35 -3.53 18.95 -12.96
CA GLU A 35 -3.16 19.37 -14.32
C GLU A 35 -1.69 19.09 -14.66
N GLU A 36 -0.81 19.15 -13.65
CA GLU A 36 0.64 18.94 -13.79
C GLU A 36 1.08 17.50 -13.44
N GLY A 37 0.12 16.59 -13.20
CA GLY A 37 0.38 15.21 -12.80
C GLY A 37 0.13 14.95 -11.31
N TRP A 38 0.87 14.00 -10.73
CA TRP A 38 0.74 13.65 -9.32
C TRP A 38 1.40 14.69 -8.43
N GLN A 39 0.63 15.26 -7.51
CA GLN A 39 1.09 16.20 -6.50
C GLN A 39 0.86 15.63 -5.10
N LEU A 40 1.79 15.85 -4.18
CA LEU A 40 1.66 15.36 -2.80
C LEU A 40 0.52 16.12 -2.12
N ALA A 41 -0.54 15.40 -1.77
CA ALA A 41 -1.72 15.97 -1.12
C ALA A 41 -1.62 15.89 0.40
N LYS A 42 -1.04 14.79 0.92
CA LYS A 42 -0.83 14.62 2.35
C LYS A 42 0.34 13.70 2.63
N ASP A 43 1.19 14.12 3.55
CA ASP A 43 2.22 13.28 4.15
C ASP A 43 1.66 12.62 5.43
N CYS A 44 1.62 11.29 5.45
CA CYS A 44 1.29 10.49 6.63
C CYS A 44 2.49 9.58 7.01
N SER A 45 3.71 10.02 6.75
CA SER A 45 4.94 9.32 7.13
C SER A 45 5.16 9.35 8.64
N HIS A 46 5.78 8.30 9.17
CA HIS A 46 6.23 8.25 10.56
C HIS A 46 7.54 9.04 10.75
N ALA A 47 7.90 9.33 12.01
CA ALA A 47 9.13 10.05 12.32
C ALA A 47 10.37 9.28 11.81
N GLY A 48 11.26 9.97 11.09
CA GLY A 48 12.44 9.37 10.44
C GLY A 48 12.15 8.68 9.10
N ALA A 49 10.93 8.83 8.57
CA ALA A 49 10.56 8.43 7.22
C ALA A 49 10.25 9.66 6.36
N VAL A 50 10.31 9.46 5.05
CA VAL A 50 9.94 10.45 4.03
C VAL A 50 8.86 9.87 3.10
N PRO A 51 8.00 10.73 2.52
CA PRO A 51 7.07 10.32 1.47
C PRO A 51 7.79 9.55 0.37
N GLY A 52 7.27 8.38 0.04
CA GLY A 52 7.73 7.66 -1.15
C GLY A 52 7.35 8.42 -2.41
N LEU A 53 8.00 8.09 -3.52
CA LEU A 53 7.77 8.73 -4.82
C LEU A 53 6.29 8.69 -5.25
N PRO A 54 5.86 9.62 -6.12
CA PRO A 54 4.53 9.59 -6.71
C PRO A 54 4.31 8.29 -7.51
N PRO A 55 3.04 7.89 -7.72
CA PRO A 55 2.73 6.74 -8.57
C PRO A 55 3.33 6.89 -9.97
N SER A 56 4.01 5.85 -10.46
CA SER A 56 4.63 5.86 -11.81
C SER A 56 3.60 5.81 -12.94
N THR A 57 2.39 5.32 -12.67
CA THR A 57 1.30 5.31 -13.64
C THR A 57 0.60 6.67 -13.67
N PRO A 58 0.22 7.22 -14.85
CA PRO A 58 -0.60 8.41 -14.93
C PRO A 58 -1.92 8.26 -14.15
N GLY A 59 -2.49 9.38 -13.69
CA GLY A 59 -3.85 9.40 -13.18
C GLY A 59 -4.87 9.28 -14.29
N PHE A 60 -6.04 8.73 -13.96
CA PHE A 60 -7.15 8.53 -14.88
C PHE A 60 -8.09 9.75 -14.93
N PHE A 61 -8.17 10.52 -13.85
CA PHE A 61 -9.02 11.72 -13.76
C PHE A 61 -8.45 12.73 -12.75
N SER A 62 -8.72 14.02 -12.97
CA SER A 62 -8.34 15.08 -12.03
C SER A 62 -9.04 14.90 -10.69
N GLY A 63 -8.28 15.02 -9.61
CA GLY A 63 -8.75 14.75 -8.25
C GLY A 63 -8.61 13.30 -7.79
N GLN A 64 -8.17 12.38 -8.66
CA GLN A 64 -7.88 11.00 -8.24
C GLN A 64 -6.84 10.99 -7.11
N ILE A 65 -7.08 10.17 -6.09
CA ILE A 65 -6.15 9.96 -4.97
C ILE A 65 -5.51 8.58 -5.06
N ARG A 66 -4.21 8.50 -4.79
CA ARG A 66 -3.47 7.25 -4.60
C ARG A 66 -2.52 7.33 -3.43
N ALA A 67 -2.39 6.22 -2.72
CA ALA A 67 -1.40 6.05 -1.67
C ALA A 67 -0.13 5.41 -2.23
N THR A 68 1.03 5.90 -1.78
CA THR A 68 2.33 5.22 -1.94
C THR A 68 2.96 4.99 -0.57
N ALA A 69 3.76 3.93 -0.46
CA ALA A 69 4.47 3.60 0.77
C ALA A 69 5.53 4.66 1.06
N SER A 70 5.61 5.12 2.31
CA SER A 70 6.75 5.93 2.75
C SER A 70 7.98 5.07 2.92
N VAL A 71 9.14 5.70 2.85
CA VAL A 71 10.45 5.04 2.90
C VAL A 71 11.31 5.65 4.01
N PRO A 72 12.28 4.92 4.58
CA PRO A 72 13.17 5.49 5.58
C PRO A 72 13.98 6.65 4.98
N GLU A 73 14.20 7.70 5.78
CA GLU A 73 15.07 8.81 5.41
C GLU A 73 16.50 8.26 5.24
N SER A 74 16.98 8.17 3.99
CA SER A 74 18.35 7.73 3.72
C SER A 74 19.29 8.86 4.13
N ARG A 75 20.10 8.59 5.15
CA ARG A 75 21.04 9.53 5.76
C ARG A 75 22.31 9.69 4.93
#